data_AF-A0A930W2X3-F1
#
_entry.id   AF-A0A930W2X3-F1
#
_cell.length_a   1.000
_cell.length_b   1.000
_cell.length_c   1.000
_cell.angle_alpha   90.00
_cell.angle_beta   90.00
_cell.angle_gamma   90.00
#
_symmetry.space_group_name_H-M   'P 1'
#
loop_
_entity.id
_entity.type
_entity.pdbx_description
1 polymer ?
#
loop_
_entity_poly.entity_id
_entity_poly.type
_entity_poly.pdbx_seq_one_letter_code
_entity_poly.pdbx_strand_id
1 'polypeptide(L)'
;FLRDETARAKIYAFVRREIERGRQAYVVCPLIEANEESDLPSAEEVYAELSRGSFRGIRCGLVHGRLKAVDKEAVMRGFYAGEIKLLVATTVIEVGVNVPNATVLVVEHAERFGLAQLHQLRGRVGRGSDASYCILIAGRQAAGAERLRVIEETSDGFRLAEEDLRLRGPGQFFGAMQHGLGDLKIADVLADMDLLLLARRAALATVDDPAALDFVRPALLQQYREQFEHIREV
;
A
#
# COMPACT_ATOMS: atom_id res chain seq x y z
N PHE A 1 -6.21 10.33 1.82
CA PHE A 1 -5.94 11.77 1.59
C PHE A 1 -4.61 11.94 0.88
N LEU A 2 -4.60 12.53 -0.31
CA LEU A 2 -3.36 12.98 -0.96
C LEU A 2 -3.06 14.43 -0.57
N ARG A 3 -1.84 14.72 -0.13
CA ARG A 3 -1.41 16.07 0.30
C ARG A 3 -0.02 16.37 -0.23
N ASP A 4 0.26 17.65 -0.42
CA ASP A 4 1.59 18.13 -0.78
C ASP A 4 2.51 18.23 0.43
N GLU A 5 3.81 18.37 0.18
CA GLU A 5 4.84 18.58 1.20
C GLU A 5 4.65 19.86 2.02
N THR A 6 3.98 20.89 1.48
CA THR A 6 3.72 22.13 2.25
C THR A 6 2.73 21.90 3.39
N ALA A 7 1.89 20.87 3.27
CA ALA A 7 0.98 20.44 4.33
C ALA A 7 1.65 19.55 5.39
N ARG A 8 2.91 19.12 5.19
CA ARG A 8 3.63 18.17 6.06
C ARG A 8 3.60 18.56 7.53
N ALA A 9 3.86 19.82 7.86
CA ALA A 9 3.79 20.33 9.24
C ALA A 9 2.38 20.20 9.84
N LYS A 10 1.33 20.50 9.07
CA LYS A 10 -0.08 20.37 9.51
C LYS A 10 -0.47 18.91 9.71
N ILE A 11 0.03 18.01 8.85
CA ILE A 11 -0.18 16.57 8.94
C ILE A 11 0.44 16.04 10.24
N TYR A 12 1.69 16.38 10.54
CA TYR A 12 2.31 15.92 11.78
C TYR A 12 1.70 16.52 13.04
N ALA A 13 1.21 17.76 12.97
CA ALA A 13 0.40 18.33 14.05
C ALA A 13 -0.93 17.55 14.25
N PHE A 14 -1.56 17.06 13.18
CA PHE A 14 -2.72 16.18 13.26
C PHE A 14 -2.37 14.82 13.88
N VAL A 15 -1.31 14.17 13.40
CA VAL A 15 -0.83 12.89 13.94
C VAL A 15 -0.53 13.02 15.43
N ARG A 16 0.12 14.11 15.86
CA ARG A 16 0.38 14.38 17.28
C ARG A 16 -0.91 14.42 18.11
N ARG A 17 -1.95 15.11 17.65
CA ARG A 17 -3.24 15.17 18.34
C ARG A 17 -3.90 13.79 18.46
N GLU A 18 -3.80 12.95 17.42
CA GLU A 18 -4.31 11.58 17.49
C GLU A 18 -3.54 10.74 18.51
N ILE A 19 -2.20 10.89 18.56
CA ILE A 19 -1.37 10.23 19.58
C ILE A 19 -1.72 10.71 20.99
N GLU A 20 -1.95 12.00 21.19
CA GLU A 20 -2.36 12.59 22.47
C GLU A 20 -3.75 12.09 22.93
N ARG A 21 -4.60 11.64 22.00
CA ARG A 21 -5.86 10.93 22.28
C ARG A 21 -5.67 9.45 22.59
N GLY A 22 -4.44 8.98 22.72
CA GLY A 22 -4.09 7.59 23.05
C GLY A 22 -3.85 6.69 21.84
N ARG A 23 -3.86 7.22 20.62
CA ARG A 23 -3.66 6.44 19.38
C ARG A 23 -2.19 6.25 19.05
N GLN A 24 -1.95 5.46 18.02
CA GLN A 24 -0.63 5.22 17.46
C GLN A 24 -0.62 5.52 15.96
N ALA A 25 0.56 5.78 15.42
CA ALA A 25 0.72 6.13 14.03
C ALA A 25 1.94 5.47 13.38
N TYR A 26 1.80 5.17 12.10
CA TYR A 26 2.88 4.75 11.21
C TYR A 26 3.33 5.92 10.33
N VAL A 27 4.64 6.04 10.13
CA VAL A 27 5.26 6.90 9.12
C VAL A 27 6.11 6.00 8.24
N VAL A 28 5.77 5.89 6.96
CA VAL A 28 6.45 5.00 6.02
C VAL A 28 7.26 5.83 5.04
N CYS A 29 8.55 5.54 4.95
CA CYS A 29 9.52 6.19 4.07
C CYS A 29 9.96 5.24 2.95
N PRO A 30 10.26 5.74 1.74
CA PRO A 30 10.65 4.90 0.61
C PRO A 30 12.08 4.35 0.72
N LEU A 31 12.98 5.06 1.41
CA LEU A 31 14.41 4.75 1.44
C LEU A 31 14.91 4.47 2.86
N ILE A 32 15.87 3.54 2.95
CA ILE A 32 16.56 3.19 4.19
C ILE A 32 17.67 4.20 4.50
N GLU A 33 18.39 4.67 3.47
CA GLU A 33 19.51 5.64 3.57
C GLU A 33 19.44 6.65 2.43
N ALA A 34 20.01 7.84 2.63
CA ALA A 34 20.24 8.81 1.58
C ALA A 34 21.34 8.28 0.66
N ASN A 35 21.02 8.04 -0.62
CA ASN A 35 22.05 7.80 -1.63
C ASN A 35 22.51 9.15 -2.17
N GLU A 36 23.79 9.30 -2.53
CA GLU A 36 24.35 10.53 -3.11
C GLU A 36 23.64 10.99 -4.40
N GLU A 37 22.88 10.08 -5.06
CA GLU A 37 22.06 10.37 -6.24
C GLU A 37 20.60 10.74 -5.94
N SER A 38 20.15 10.66 -4.68
CA SER A 38 18.75 10.84 -4.29
C SER A 38 18.60 11.86 -3.17
N ASP A 39 18.06 13.04 -3.49
CA ASP A 39 17.73 14.15 -2.56
C ASP A 39 16.62 13.82 -1.51
N LEU A 40 16.31 12.54 -1.28
CA LEU A 40 15.23 12.12 -0.39
C LEU A 40 15.78 11.73 0.99
N PRO A 41 15.12 12.14 2.08
CA PRO A 41 15.53 11.78 3.42
C PRO A 41 15.32 10.28 3.68
N SER A 42 16.30 9.68 4.35
CA SER A 42 16.25 8.33 4.88
C SER A 42 15.24 8.17 6.01
N ALA A 43 14.79 6.95 6.27
CA ALA A 43 13.95 6.65 7.43
C ALA A 43 14.63 7.03 8.76
N GLU A 44 15.97 6.92 8.85
CA GLU A 44 16.75 7.35 10.00
C GLU A 44 16.69 8.87 10.21
N GLU A 45 16.86 9.65 9.14
CA GLU A 45 16.75 11.11 9.17
C GLU A 45 15.35 11.56 9.53
N VAL A 46 14.32 10.97 8.90
CA VAL A 46 12.91 11.26 9.24
C VAL A 46 12.62 10.89 10.69
N TYR A 47 13.10 9.74 11.17
CA TYR A 47 12.96 9.37 12.57
C TYR A 47 13.63 10.38 13.51
N ALA A 48 14.86 10.80 13.21
CA ALA A 48 15.58 11.76 14.03
C ALA A 48 14.90 13.14 14.02
N GLU A 49 14.46 13.61 12.85
CA GLU A 49 13.72 14.85 12.65
C GLU A 49 12.42 14.86 13.47
N LEU A 50 11.58 13.83 13.29
CA LEU A 50 10.29 13.74 13.95
C LEU A 50 10.43 13.60 15.46
N SER A 51 11.35 12.75 15.92
CA SER A 51 11.56 12.50 17.36
C SER A 51 12.11 13.72 18.09
N ARG A 52 12.95 14.53 17.44
CA ARG A 52 13.53 15.75 18.04
C ARG A 52 12.63 16.98 17.87
N GLY A 53 11.80 17.00 16.83
CA GLY A 53 10.89 18.09 16.49
C GLY A 53 9.44 17.83 16.94
N SER A 54 8.55 17.59 15.98
CA SER A 54 7.09 17.52 16.16
C SER A 54 6.64 16.51 17.22
N PHE A 55 7.41 15.45 17.44
CA PHE A 55 7.11 14.37 18.39
C PHE A 55 8.07 14.35 19.58
N ARG A 56 8.73 15.48 19.87
CA ARG A 56 9.53 15.61 21.11
C ARG A 56 8.68 15.24 22.33
N GLY A 57 9.22 14.37 23.16
CA GLY A 57 8.55 13.83 24.37
C GLY A 57 7.61 12.65 24.11
N ILE A 58 7.45 12.21 22.86
CA ILE A 58 6.69 11.00 22.49
C ILE A 58 7.68 9.89 22.18
N ARG A 59 7.46 8.67 22.71
CA ARG A 59 8.27 7.51 22.33
C ARG A 59 8.02 7.17 20.86
N CYS A 60 9.05 7.35 20.05
CA CYS A 60 9.09 6.97 18.65
C CYS A 60 9.97 5.70 18.50
N GLY A 61 9.68 4.90 17.48
CA GLY A 61 10.47 3.73 17.09
C GLY A 61 10.86 3.80 15.62
N LEU A 62 11.92 3.10 15.26
CA LEU A 62 12.41 2.98 13.88
C LEU A 62 12.53 1.51 13.51
N VAL A 63 12.02 1.13 12.33
CA VAL A 63 12.16 -0.22 11.77
C VAL A 63 12.55 -0.15 10.29
N HIS A 64 13.69 -0.75 9.93
CA HIS A 64 14.10 -0.88 8.53
C HIS A 64 14.86 -2.18 8.31
N GLY A 65 15.00 -2.58 7.04
CA GLY A 65 15.54 -3.89 6.64
C GLY A 65 16.92 -4.23 7.20
N ARG A 66 17.75 -3.22 7.51
CA ARG A 66 19.12 -3.40 8.05
C ARG A 66 19.18 -3.67 9.57
N LEU A 67 18.10 -3.46 10.33
CA LEU A 67 18.11 -3.79 11.76
C LEU A 67 18.22 -5.31 11.96
N LYS A 68 18.88 -5.72 13.06
CA LYS A 68 18.90 -7.14 13.44
C LYS A 68 17.49 -7.58 13.82
N ALA A 69 17.18 -8.85 13.59
CA ALA A 69 15.85 -9.40 13.89
C ALA A 69 15.42 -9.15 15.35
N VAL A 70 16.34 -9.32 16.31
CA VAL A 70 16.08 -9.08 17.74
C VAL A 70 15.69 -7.62 18.02
N ASP A 71 16.36 -6.66 17.38
CA ASP A 71 16.09 -5.24 17.57
C ASP A 71 14.73 -4.86 16.95
N LYS A 72 14.43 -5.41 15.77
CA LYS A 72 13.12 -5.26 15.11
C LYS A 72 12.00 -5.79 15.99
N GLU A 73 12.15 -7.00 16.53
CA GLU A 73 11.16 -7.60 17.42
C GLU A 73 10.94 -6.78 18.70
N ALA A 74 12.01 -6.23 19.28
CA ALA A 74 11.91 -5.40 20.47
C ALA A 74 11.11 -4.11 20.20
N VAL A 75 11.43 -3.41 19.10
CA VAL A 75 10.70 -2.20 18.68
C VAL A 75 9.24 -2.53 18.37
N MET A 76 8.99 -3.59 17.61
CA MET A 76 7.63 -4.00 17.25
C MET A 76 6.80 -4.42 18.48
N ARG A 77 7.41 -5.07 19.47
CA ARG A 77 6.75 -5.39 20.75
C ARG A 77 6.39 -4.15 21.54
N GLY A 78 7.29 -3.18 21.62
CA GLY A 78 7.02 -1.88 22.27
C GLY A 78 5.91 -1.10 21.55
N PHE A 79 5.84 -1.19 20.22
CA PHE A 79 4.75 -0.62 19.46
C PHE A 79 3.43 -1.37 19.69
N TYR A 80 3.42 -2.71 19.67
CA TYR A 80 2.22 -3.49 19.97
C TYR A 80 1.67 -3.22 21.39
N ALA A 81 2.55 -3.09 22.38
CA ALA A 81 2.18 -2.76 23.76
C ALA A 81 1.72 -1.30 23.96
N GLY A 82 1.77 -0.47 22.92
CA GLY A 82 1.39 0.94 23.00
C GLY A 82 2.41 1.82 23.72
N GLU A 83 3.61 1.31 24.03
CA GLU A 83 4.69 2.08 24.64
C GLU A 83 5.33 3.03 23.63
N ILE A 84 5.50 2.56 22.39
CA ILE A 84 5.90 3.39 21.24
C ILE A 84 4.62 3.89 20.56
N LYS A 85 4.51 5.21 20.39
CA LYS A 85 3.32 5.84 19.81
C LYS A 85 3.46 6.14 18.32
N LEU A 86 4.68 6.36 17.85
CA LEU A 86 4.99 6.63 16.44
C LEU A 86 6.02 5.61 15.95
N LEU A 87 5.72 4.88 14.88
CA LEU A 87 6.67 3.98 14.24
C LEU A 87 7.06 4.51 12.87
N VAL A 88 8.34 4.85 12.71
CA VAL A 88 8.93 5.20 11.42
C VAL A 88 9.48 3.93 10.78
N ALA A 89 9.15 3.64 9.52
CA ALA A 89 9.60 2.41 8.86
C ALA A 89 9.83 2.53 7.35
N THR A 90 10.63 1.63 6.78
CA THR A 90 10.77 1.47 5.33
C THR A 90 9.90 0.36 4.75
N THR A 91 9.81 0.30 3.42
CA THR A 91 8.87 -0.54 2.64
C THR A 91 8.78 -2.04 2.95
N VAL A 92 7.52 -2.49 2.85
CA VAL A 92 6.87 -3.79 2.55
C VAL A 92 6.98 -4.99 3.52
N ILE A 93 8.13 -5.46 4.02
CA ILE A 93 8.18 -6.85 4.56
C ILE A 93 8.05 -6.99 6.10
N GLU A 94 7.92 -5.92 6.88
CA GLU A 94 8.00 -6.06 8.37
C GLU A 94 6.83 -5.51 9.19
N VAL A 95 5.80 -4.92 8.56
CA VAL A 95 4.54 -4.56 9.27
C VAL A 95 3.48 -5.65 9.09
N GLY A 96 3.88 -6.93 9.13
CA GLY A 96 2.95 -8.06 9.22
C GLY A 96 2.11 -8.05 10.52
N VAL A 97 2.43 -7.14 11.44
CA VAL A 97 1.72 -6.96 12.70
C VAL A 97 0.70 -5.84 12.55
N ASN A 98 -0.56 -6.24 12.47
CA ASN A 98 -1.69 -5.33 12.63
C ASN A 98 -1.77 -4.87 14.10
N VAL A 99 -1.66 -3.56 14.34
CA VAL A 99 -1.88 -2.96 15.66
C VAL A 99 -3.22 -2.22 15.62
N PRO A 100 -4.29 -2.73 16.26
CA PRO A 100 -5.64 -2.15 16.18
C PRO A 100 -5.73 -0.68 16.61
N ASN A 101 -4.84 -0.24 17.51
CA ASN A 101 -4.79 1.14 18.01
C ASN A 101 -3.96 2.08 17.12
N ALA A 102 -3.31 1.55 16.07
CA ALA A 102 -2.66 2.37 15.05
C ALA A 102 -3.71 2.85 14.05
N THR A 103 -4.14 4.11 14.20
CA THR A 103 -5.25 4.70 13.43
C THR A 103 -4.78 5.67 12.36
N VAL A 104 -3.50 6.05 12.34
CA VAL A 104 -2.96 6.96 11.33
C VAL A 104 -1.78 6.33 10.60
N LEU A 105 -1.86 6.31 9.27
CA LEU A 105 -0.76 5.99 8.37
C LEU A 105 -0.37 7.24 7.58
N VAL A 106 0.88 7.63 7.68
CA VAL A 106 1.51 8.64 6.83
C VAL A 106 2.50 7.93 5.91
N VAL A 107 2.40 8.16 4.62
CA VAL A 107 3.40 7.70 3.64
C VAL A 107 4.10 8.93 3.09
N GLU A 108 5.40 9.06 3.39
CA GLU A 108 6.28 10.11 2.87
C GLU A 108 6.69 9.77 1.43
N HIS A 109 6.74 10.79 0.56
CA HIS A 109 7.11 10.65 -0.85
C HIS A 109 6.37 9.49 -1.54
N ALA A 110 5.05 9.46 -1.38
CA ALA A 110 4.18 8.37 -1.79
C ALA A 110 4.26 8.05 -3.29
N GLU A 111 4.66 9.00 -4.14
CA GLU A 111 4.90 8.82 -5.58
C GLU A 111 5.93 7.72 -5.88
N ARG A 112 6.84 7.45 -4.94
CA ARG A 112 7.90 6.44 -5.07
C ARG A 112 7.40 5.01 -4.86
N PHE A 113 6.18 4.85 -4.34
CA PHE A 113 5.59 3.55 -4.06
C PHE A 113 4.70 3.11 -5.22
N GLY A 114 4.63 1.80 -5.46
CA GLY A 114 3.63 1.23 -6.36
C GLY A 114 2.23 1.25 -5.73
N LEU A 115 1.18 1.33 -6.55
CA LEU A 115 -0.21 1.33 -6.07
C LEU A 115 -0.54 0.11 -5.22
N ALA A 116 -0.07 -1.07 -5.60
CA ALA A 116 -0.26 -2.29 -4.83
C ALA A 116 0.39 -2.20 -3.43
N GLN A 117 1.59 -1.61 -3.32
CA GLN A 117 2.26 -1.43 -2.03
C GLN A 117 1.49 -0.44 -1.15
N LEU A 118 1.01 0.67 -1.72
CA LEU A 118 0.19 1.65 -1.01
C LEU A 118 -1.14 1.05 -0.53
N HIS A 119 -1.78 0.21 -1.36
CA HIS A 119 -2.99 -0.52 -1.00
C HIS A 119 -2.75 -1.46 0.18
N GLN A 120 -1.67 -2.25 0.13
CA GLN A 120 -1.28 -3.15 1.22
C GLN A 120 -0.99 -2.38 2.51
N LEU A 121 -0.25 -1.26 2.44
CA LEU A 121 0.03 -0.41 3.60
C LEU A 121 -1.27 0.18 4.18
N ARG A 122 -2.17 0.69 3.34
CA ARG A 122 -3.47 1.22 3.77
C ARG A 122 -4.29 0.16 4.52
N GLY A 123 -4.27 -1.09 4.06
CA GLY A 123 -4.98 -2.22 4.72
C GLY A 123 -4.44 -2.62 6.10
N ARG A 124 -3.32 -2.04 6.54
CA ARG A 124 -2.75 -2.25 7.89
C ARG A 124 -3.32 -1.32 8.96
N VAL A 125 -4.10 -0.32 8.56
CA VAL A 125 -4.76 0.66 9.45
C VAL A 125 -6.28 0.53 9.25
N GLY A 126 -7.08 0.82 10.28
CA GLY A 126 -8.55 0.71 10.19
C GLY A 126 -9.12 -0.66 10.55
N ARG A 127 -8.40 -1.44 11.36
CA ARG A 127 -8.86 -2.74 11.87
C ARG A 127 -9.44 -2.67 13.29
N GLY A 128 -9.48 -1.49 13.88
CA GLY A 128 -10.17 -1.20 15.14
C GLY A 128 -11.53 -0.52 14.92
N SER A 129 -12.21 -0.18 16.01
CA SER A 129 -13.49 0.54 15.98
C SER A 129 -13.36 2.04 15.68
N ASP A 130 -12.15 2.57 15.74
CA ASP A 130 -11.88 4.00 15.62
C ASP A 130 -11.62 4.44 14.18
N ALA A 131 -12.05 5.66 13.87
CA ALA A 131 -11.80 6.29 12.57
C ALA A 131 -10.30 6.28 12.26
N SER A 132 -9.99 5.83 11.04
CA SER A 132 -8.62 5.63 10.60
C SER A 132 -8.30 6.46 9.37
N TYR A 133 -7.05 6.94 9.31
CA TYR A 133 -6.61 7.93 8.35
C TYR A 133 -5.38 7.42 7.60
N CYS A 134 -5.47 7.37 6.28
CA CYS A 134 -4.33 7.16 5.39
C CYS A 134 -4.01 8.46 4.66
N ILE A 135 -2.82 8.99 4.90
CA ILE A 135 -2.33 10.27 4.39
C ILE A 135 -1.09 10.00 3.54
N LEU A 136 -1.19 10.33 2.26
CA LEU A 136 -0.11 10.23 1.29
C LEU A 136 0.47 11.63 1.09
N ILE A 137 1.76 11.80 1.41
CA ILE A 137 2.49 13.05 1.14
C ILE A 137 3.26 12.84 -0.16
N ALA A 138 3.06 13.72 -1.13
CA ALA A 138 3.73 13.65 -2.42
C ALA A 138 4.18 15.02 -2.92
N GLY A 139 5.27 15.04 -3.69
CA GLY A 139 5.77 16.25 -4.33
C GLY A 139 4.76 16.82 -5.35
N ARG A 140 4.58 18.16 -5.37
CA ARG A 140 3.55 18.83 -6.18
C ARG A 140 3.72 18.65 -7.70
N GLN A 141 4.95 18.37 -8.15
CA GLN A 141 5.32 18.11 -9.54
C GLN A 141 5.82 16.68 -9.76
N ALA A 142 5.58 15.79 -8.79
CA ALA A 142 6.03 14.42 -8.90
C ALA A 142 5.34 13.72 -10.08
N ALA A 143 6.15 13.21 -11.00
CA ALA A 143 5.67 12.24 -11.98
C ALA A 143 4.97 11.08 -11.24
N GLY A 144 3.72 10.80 -11.58
CA GLY A 144 2.92 9.77 -10.90
C GLY A 144 1.99 10.29 -9.79
N ALA A 145 1.83 11.60 -9.58
CA ALA A 145 0.82 12.13 -8.66
C ALA A 145 -0.62 11.78 -9.10
N GLU A 146 -0.89 11.70 -10.41
CA GLU A 146 -2.19 11.26 -10.95
C GLU A 146 -2.53 9.83 -10.50
N ARG A 147 -1.52 8.95 -10.47
CA ARG A 147 -1.65 7.59 -9.99
C ARG A 147 -2.10 7.55 -8.53
N LEU A 148 -1.56 8.42 -7.68
CA LEU A 148 -1.91 8.47 -6.26
C LEU A 148 -3.36 8.86 -5.99
N ARG A 149 -4.02 9.59 -6.91
CA ARG A 149 -5.45 9.93 -6.78
C ARG A 149 -6.32 8.68 -6.79
N VAL A 150 -5.93 7.65 -7.54
CA VAL A 150 -6.67 6.38 -7.59
C VAL A 150 -6.73 5.72 -6.20
N ILE A 151 -5.70 5.87 -5.35
CA ILE A 151 -5.72 5.37 -3.96
C ILE A 151 -6.75 6.10 -3.09
N GLU A 152 -7.02 7.37 -3.38
CA GLU A 152 -8.04 8.17 -2.67
C GLU A 152 -9.46 7.82 -3.15
N GLU A 153 -9.61 7.45 -4.42
CA GLU A 153 -10.91 7.20 -5.05
C GLU A 153 -11.47 5.80 -4.81
N THR A 154 -10.61 4.77 -4.69
CA THR A 154 -11.09 3.38 -4.56
C THR A 154 -10.35 2.56 -3.50
N SER A 155 -11.11 1.70 -2.82
CA SER A 155 -10.57 0.68 -1.93
C SER A 155 -10.29 -0.66 -2.61
N ASP A 156 -10.82 -0.88 -3.82
CA ASP A 156 -10.74 -2.13 -4.57
C ASP A 156 -9.33 -2.35 -5.14
N GLY A 157 -8.68 -3.44 -4.69
CA GLY A 157 -7.34 -3.82 -5.13
C GLY A 157 -7.25 -4.16 -6.62
N PHE A 158 -8.33 -4.67 -7.23
CA PHE A 158 -8.36 -5.00 -8.65
C PHE A 158 -8.43 -3.75 -9.52
N ARG A 159 -9.28 -2.78 -9.16
CA ARG A 159 -9.31 -1.47 -9.87
C ARG A 159 -7.98 -0.75 -9.77
N LEU A 160 -7.29 -0.85 -8.63
CA LEU A 160 -5.95 -0.29 -8.48
C LEU A 160 -4.91 -0.99 -9.35
N ALA A 161 -4.98 -2.31 -9.49
CA ALA A 161 -4.08 -3.06 -10.36
C ALA A 161 -4.29 -2.69 -11.84
N GLU A 162 -5.54 -2.55 -12.28
CA GLU A 162 -5.90 -2.10 -13.63
C GLU A 162 -5.38 -0.68 -13.93
N GLU A 163 -5.57 0.26 -13.01
CA GLU A 163 -5.05 1.62 -13.19
C GLU A 163 -3.51 1.69 -13.10
N ASP A 164 -2.86 0.89 -12.23
CA ASP A 164 -1.38 0.83 -12.19
C ASP A 164 -0.83 0.31 -13.53
N LEU A 165 -1.47 -0.69 -14.13
CA LEU A 165 -1.10 -1.26 -15.42
C LEU A 165 -1.32 -0.26 -16.56
N ARG A 166 -2.46 0.45 -16.56
CA ARG A 166 -2.76 1.49 -17.54
C ARG A 166 -1.77 2.66 -17.47
N LEU A 167 -1.46 3.13 -16.26
CA LEU A 167 -0.61 4.30 -16.03
C LEU A 167 0.88 4.04 -16.25
N ARG A 168 1.39 2.83 -15.93
CA ARG A 168 2.79 2.46 -16.20
C ARG A 168 3.05 2.16 -17.67
N GLY A 169 2.00 1.82 -18.40
CA GLY A 169 2.08 1.34 -19.77
C GLY A 169 2.65 -0.09 -19.84
N PRO A 170 2.29 -0.84 -20.88
CA PRO A 170 2.65 -2.25 -21.01
C PRO A 170 4.18 -2.50 -21.02
N GLY A 171 4.97 -1.66 -21.70
CA GLY A 171 6.40 -1.92 -21.94
C GLY A 171 7.31 -1.97 -20.70
N GLN A 172 7.01 -1.23 -19.62
CA GLN A 172 7.87 -1.20 -18.43
C GLN A 172 7.61 -2.35 -17.44
N PHE A 173 6.38 -2.88 -17.39
CA PHE A 173 6.03 -3.96 -16.46
C PHE A 173 6.68 -5.29 -16.88
N PHE A 174 6.76 -5.53 -18.19
CA PHE A 174 7.30 -6.77 -18.73
C PHE A 174 8.81 -6.75 -18.94
N GLY A 175 9.46 -5.59 -19.09
CA GLY A 175 10.93 -5.49 -19.14
C GLY A 175 11.61 -5.98 -17.85
N ALA A 176 10.98 -5.82 -16.68
CA ALA A 176 11.46 -6.34 -15.40
C ALA A 176 11.09 -7.82 -15.15
N MET A 177 10.04 -8.34 -15.81
CA MET A 177 9.58 -9.73 -15.72
C MET A 177 10.15 -10.66 -16.82
N GLN A 178 11.00 -10.14 -17.71
CA GLN A 178 11.69 -10.94 -18.76
C GLN A 178 12.63 -12.03 -18.21
N HIS A 179 12.91 -12.05 -16.91
CA HIS A 179 13.66 -13.13 -16.27
C HIS A 179 12.78 -14.24 -15.66
N GLY A 180 11.44 -14.14 -15.72
CA GLY A 180 10.54 -15.12 -15.10
C GLY A 180 9.34 -15.57 -15.93
N LEU A 181 8.95 -14.84 -16.98
CA LEU A 181 7.88 -15.27 -17.90
C LEU A 181 8.43 -16.22 -18.97
N GLY A 182 8.82 -17.41 -18.54
CA GLY A 182 8.78 -18.57 -19.43
C GLY A 182 7.33 -18.91 -19.75
N ASP A 183 7.04 -19.11 -21.03
CA ASP A 183 5.87 -19.83 -21.58
C ASP A 183 4.58 -19.09 -21.97
N LEU A 184 4.58 -17.79 -22.24
CA LEU A 184 3.56 -17.21 -23.13
C LEU A 184 4.05 -17.26 -24.57
N LYS A 185 3.77 -18.38 -25.28
CA LYS A 185 4.31 -18.64 -26.63
C LYS A 185 3.56 -17.91 -27.77
N ILE A 186 2.34 -17.41 -27.53
CA ILE A 186 1.46 -16.87 -28.58
C ILE A 186 0.78 -15.53 -28.19
N ALA A 187 0.63 -15.24 -26.90
CA ALA A 187 -0.09 -14.03 -26.44
C ALA A 187 0.87 -12.86 -26.20
N ASP A 188 0.58 -11.72 -26.83
CA ASP A 188 1.21 -10.45 -26.50
C ASP A 188 0.29 -9.72 -25.52
N VAL A 189 0.57 -9.89 -24.22
CA VAL A 189 -0.22 -9.28 -23.15
C VAL A 189 -0.34 -7.77 -23.32
N LEU A 190 0.62 -7.11 -23.98
CA LEU A 190 0.60 -5.67 -24.24
C LEU A 190 -0.42 -5.28 -25.31
N ALA A 191 -0.51 -6.06 -26.38
CA ALA A 191 -1.50 -5.87 -27.44
C ALA A 191 -2.89 -6.34 -27.03
N ASP A 192 -2.97 -7.35 -26.17
CA ASP A 192 -4.22 -8.00 -25.75
C ASP A 192 -4.83 -7.39 -24.48
N MET A 193 -4.27 -6.29 -23.95
CA MET A 193 -4.77 -5.65 -22.73
C MET A 193 -6.26 -5.30 -22.81
N ASP A 194 -6.69 -4.71 -23.92
CA ASP A 194 -8.10 -4.34 -24.11
C ASP A 194 -9.00 -5.58 -24.16
N LEU A 195 -8.50 -6.69 -24.71
CA LEU A 195 -9.19 -7.97 -24.75
C LEU A 195 -9.30 -8.58 -23.35
N LEU A 196 -8.24 -8.52 -22.54
CA LEU A 196 -8.26 -8.99 -21.15
C LEU A 196 -9.24 -8.18 -20.29
N LEU A 197 -9.26 -6.86 -20.45
CA LEU A 197 -10.21 -5.98 -19.76
C LEU A 197 -11.65 -6.22 -20.23
N LEU A 198 -11.85 -6.48 -21.53
CA LEU A 198 -13.17 -6.84 -22.07
C LEU A 198 -13.67 -8.18 -21.51
N ALA A 199 -12.83 -9.21 -21.53
CA ALA A 199 -13.15 -10.53 -20.98
C ALA A 199 -13.54 -10.43 -19.50
N ARG A 200 -12.81 -9.61 -18.73
CA ARG A 200 -13.13 -9.35 -17.32
C ARG A 200 -14.48 -8.66 -17.15
N ARG A 201 -14.77 -7.61 -17.92
CA ARG A 201 -16.08 -6.93 -17.85
C ARG A 201 -17.22 -7.88 -18.16
N ALA A 202 -17.06 -8.74 -19.17
CA ALA A 202 -18.04 -9.76 -19.52
C ALA A 202 -18.22 -10.78 -18.37
N ALA A 203 -17.13 -11.22 -17.74
CA ALA A 203 -17.20 -12.12 -16.59
C ALA A 203 -17.93 -11.50 -15.40
N LEU A 204 -17.63 -10.24 -15.04
CA LEU A 204 -18.32 -9.53 -13.95
C LEU A 204 -19.82 -9.39 -14.25
N ALA A 205 -20.18 -8.95 -15.45
CA ALA A 205 -21.58 -8.85 -15.86
C ALA A 205 -22.30 -10.20 -15.81
N THR A 206 -21.61 -11.30 -16.12
CA THR A 206 -22.15 -12.67 -16.03
C THR A 206 -22.38 -13.08 -14.59
N VAL A 207 -21.52 -12.67 -13.65
CA VAL A 207 -21.70 -12.95 -12.21
C VAL A 207 -22.87 -12.15 -11.63
N ASP A 208 -23.06 -10.91 -12.09
CA ASP A 208 -24.12 -10.01 -11.62
C ASP A 208 -25.51 -10.36 -12.19
N ASP A 209 -25.58 -11.16 -13.27
CA ASP A 209 -26.82 -11.67 -13.86
C ASP A 209 -27.06 -13.14 -13.46
N PRO A 210 -28.07 -13.45 -12.63
CA PRO A 210 -28.38 -14.81 -12.20
C PRO A 210 -28.61 -15.80 -13.34
N ALA A 211 -29.24 -15.37 -14.44
CA ALA A 211 -29.54 -16.24 -15.56
C ALA A 211 -28.27 -16.56 -16.38
N ALA A 212 -27.41 -15.57 -16.58
CA ALA A 212 -26.13 -15.75 -17.24
C ALA A 212 -25.17 -16.61 -16.39
N LEU A 213 -25.16 -16.39 -15.07
CA LEU A 213 -24.35 -17.19 -14.14
C LEU A 213 -24.76 -18.66 -14.15
N ASP A 214 -26.05 -18.96 -14.07
CA ASP A 214 -26.53 -20.35 -14.09
C ASP A 214 -26.30 -21.03 -15.44
N PHE A 215 -26.25 -20.27 -16.53
CA PHE A 215 -25.87 -20.80 -17.84
C PHE A 215 -24.40 -21.25 -17.88
N VAL A 216 -23.47 -20.46 -17.32
CA VAL A 216 -22.03 -20.79 -17.33
C VAL A 216 -21.59 -21.72 -16.19
N ARG A 217 -22.38 -21.79 -15.10
CA ARG A 217 -22.07 -22.57 -13.88
C ARG A 217 -21.69 -24.03 -14.18
N PRO A 218 -22.40 -24.80 -15.03
CA PRO A 218 -22.03 -26.19 -15.30
C PRO A 218 -20.64 -26.32 -15.94
N ALA A 219 -20.29 -25.41 -16.86
CA ALA A 219 -18.99 -25.41 -17.52
C ALA A 219 -17.86 -25.02 -16.54
N LEU A 220 -18.11 -24.04 -15.67
CA LEU A 220 -17.17 -23.64 -14.62
C LEU A 220 -16.93 -24.76 -13.60
N LEU A 221 -17.99 -25.45 -13.16
CA LEU A 221 -17.89 -26.62 -12.29
C LEU A 221 -17.17 -27.79 -12.96
N GLN A 222 -17.33 -27.99 -14.27
CA GLN A 222 -16.60 -29.04 -14.99
C GLN A 222 -15.10 -28.72 -15.09
N GLN A 223 -14.74 -27.45 -15.31
CA GLN A 223 -13.36 -27.00 -15.49
C GLN A 223 -12.60 -26.87 -14.16
N TYR A 224 -13.25 -26.34 -13.12
CA TYR A 224 -12.63 -26.03 -11.83
C TYR A 224 -13.07 -26.97 -10.69
N ARG A 225 -13.99 -27.91 -10.95
CA ARG A 225 -14.52 -28.90 -9.98
C ARG A 225 -15.00 -28.23 -8.69
N GLU A 226 -14.82 -28.90 -7.54
CA GLU A 226 -15.22 -28.41 -6.21
C GLU A 226 -14.52 -27.10 -5.79
N GLN A 227 -13.45 -26.68 -6.46
CA GLN A 227 -12.75 -25.44 -6.13
C GLN A 227 -13.56 -24.18 -6.45
N PHE A 228 -14.54 -24.25 -7.37
CA PHE A 228 -15.34 -23.08 -7.73
C PHE A 228 -16.30 -22.64 -6.62
N GLU A 229 -16.86 -23.58 -5.85
CA GLU A 229 -17.78 -23.27 -4.75
C GLU A 229 -17.08 -22.51 -3.62
N HIS A 230 -15.78 -22.77 -3.37
CA HIS A 230 -14.98 -22.09 -2.34
C HIS A 230 -14.49 -20.69 -2.73
N ILE A 231 -14.53 -20.32 -4.02
CA ILE A 231 -14.05 -19.01 -4.49
C ILE A 231 -15.07 -17.89 -4.18
N ARG A 232 -16.34 -18.24 -3.89
CA ARG A 232 -17.41 -17.26 -3.62
C ARG A 232 -17.55 -16.83 -2.15
N GLU A 233 -16.75 -17.39 -1.23
CA GLU A 233 -16.87 -17.13 0.22
C GLU A 233 -15.89 -16.07 0.79
N VAL A 234 -15.13 -15.35 -0.05
CA VAL A 234 -14.18 -14.29 0.39
C VAL A 234 -14.62 -12.90 -0.04
#